data_AF-A0A2V6REI0-F1
#
_entry.id   AF-A0A2V6REI0-F1
#
_cell.length_a   1.000
_cell.length_b   1.000
_cell.length_c   1.000
_cell.angle_alpha   90.00
_cell.angle_beta   90.00
_cell.angle_gamma   90.00
#
_symmetry.space_group_name_H-M   'P 1'
#
loop_
_entity.id
_entity.type
_entity.pdbx_description
1 polymer ?
#
loop_
_entity_poly.entity_id
_entity_poly.type
_entity_poly.pdbx_seq_one_letter_code
_entity_poly.pdbx_strand_id
1 'polypeptide(L)'
;MHRVIGAVGVVALVLAAGAAGAQNPLPCDFVTGGGYIITNNAKANFGVGGSCKAGGDGHGLWGHLEYVDHGGASSGGSSVTPFKVHWTTITGYFFCSDESCTTFVNAQSQPSGTRLICGTATTNLPSPDDAVNWFVKATDNDQPGMNDIFMIEVQSQHGAFTYSTGDDPLAGGNIELHKPNNSTGFFSGTPTSANCPAFVPTTNSCTTDSQCAATSGSCNTITGTCCPTGSNFNSGSRQCVPD
;
A
#
# COMPACT_ATOMS: atom_id res chain seq x y z
N MET A 1 17.92 -49.36 -57.20
CA MET A 1 17.28 -48.01 -57.26
C MET A 1 16.27 -47.97 -56.12
N HIS A 2 16.62 -47.46 -54.93
CA HIS A 2 16.33 -46.08 -54.48
C HIS A 2 14.78 -45.85 -54.45
N ARG A 3 14.06 -45.56 -53.35
CA ARG A 3 14.32 -44.66 -52.21
C ARG A 3 13.31 -44.86 -51.03
N VAL A 4 13.83 -44.76 -49.79
CA VAL A 4 13.39 -43.92 -48.63
C VAL A 4 11.90 -43.98 -48.20
N ILE A 5 11.56 -44.66 -47.09
CA ILE A 5 11.33 -44.18 -45.71
C ILE A 5 10.37 -42.99 -45.58
N GLY A 6 9.27 -43.18 -44.84
CA GLY A 6 8.40 -42.10 -44.37
C GLY A 6 7.54 -42.55 -43.19
N ALA A 7 8.17 -42.77 -42.03
CA ALA A 7 7.46 -42.96 -40.77
C ALA A 7 6.98 -41.58 -40.26
N VAL A 8 5.68 -41.35 -40.29
CA VAL A 8 5.05 -40.15 -39.70
C VAL A 8 5.00 -40.35 -38.19
N GLY A 9 5.93 -39.71 -37.48
CA GLY A 9 5.95 -39.67 -36.02
C GLY A 9 4.85 -38.74 -35.50
N VAL A 10 3.91 -39.27 -34.73
CA VAL A 10 2.93 -38.48 -33.98
C VAL A 10 3.65 -37.93 -32.75
N VAL A 11 4.04 -36.65 -32.80
CA VAL A 11 4.52 -35.93 -31.62
C VAL A 11 3.28 -35.54 -30.81
N ALA A 12 2.99 -36.31 -29.75
CA ALA A 12 2.03 -35.90 -28.74
C ALA A 12 2.63 -34.75 -27.92
N LEU A 13 2.27 -33.52 -28.26
CA LEU A 13 2.59 -32.35 -27.45
C LEU A 13 1.74 -32.39 -26.18
N VAL A 14 2.31 -32.95 -25.11
CA VAL A 14 1.71 -32.90 -23.76
C VAL A 14 1.84 -31.46 -23.28
N LEU A 15 0.79 -30.66 -23.48
CA LEU A 15 0.60 -29.40 -22.79
C LEU A 15 0.41 -29.73 -21.31
N ALA A 16 1.50 -29.68 -20.54
CA ALA A 16 1.41 -29.59 -19.08
C ALA A 16 0.79 -28.24 -18.74
N ALA A 17 -0.53 -28.16 -18.80
CA ALA A 17 -1.28 -27.10 -18.13
C ALA A 17 -1.03 -27.30 -16.64
N GLY A 18 -0.02 -26.61 -16.12
CA GLY A 18 0.11 -26.41 -14.69
C GLY A 18 -1.23 -25.87 -14.20
N ALA A 19 -1.80 -26.50 -13.18
CA ALA A 19 -3.02 -26.01 -12.56
C ALA A 19 -2.73 -24.57 -12.11
N ALA A 20 -3.26 -23.59 -12.85
CA ALA A 20 -3.46 -22.26 -12.31
C ALA A 20 -4.42 -22.48 -11.15
N GLY A 21 -3.89 -22.48 -9.92
CA GLY A 21 -4.70 -22.57 -8.73
C GLY A 21 -5.66 -21.39 -8.77
N ALA A 22 -6.90 -21.63 -9.18
CA ALA A 22 -7.97 -20.67 -9.05
C ALA A 22 -8.19 -20.49 -7.55
N GLN A 23 -7.48 -19.55 -6.93
CA GLN A 23 -7.87 -19.04 -5.63
C GLN A 23 -9.28 -18.53 -5.81
N ASN A 24 -10.24 -19.18 -5.15
CA ASN A 24 -11.62 -18.72 -5.13
C ASN A 24 -11.55 -17.26 -4.68
N PRO A 25 -11.99 -16.29 -5.51
CA PRO A 25 -11.67 -14.90 -5.24
C PRO A 25 -12.32 -14.51 -3.91
N LEU A 26 -11.49 -14.00 -3.02
CA LEU A 26 -11.88 -13.79 -1.63
C LEU A 26 -13.00 -12.75 -1.57
N PRO A 27 -13.98 -12.92 -0.66
CA PRO A 27 -14.96 -11.87 -0.38
C PRO A 27 -14.21 -10.57 -0.07
N CYS A 28 -14.53 -9.49 -0.79
CA CYS A 28 -13.87 -8.20 -0.62
C CYS A 28 -14.51 -7.39 0.49
N ASP A 29 -13.72 -7.02 1.50
CA ASP A 29 -14.07 -5.93 2.40
C ASP A 29 -13.86 -4.56 1.73
N PHE A 30 -14.36 -3.53 2.40
CA PHE A 30 -14.12 -2.15 2.02
C PHE A 30 -14.08 -1.27 3.27
N VAL A 31 -13.31 -0.20 3.21
CA VAL A 31 -13.27 0.84 4.24
C VAL A 31 -13.89 2.11 3.69
N THR A 32 -14.61 2.82 4.55
CA THR A 32 -15.10 4.17 4.29
C THR A 32 -14.73 5.04 5.46
N GLY A 33 -14.36 6.29 5.21
CA GLY A 33 -14.09 7.22 6.28
C GLY A 33 -14.26 8.65 5.84
N GLY A 34 -14.55 9.52 6.80
CA GLY A 34 -14.62 10.94 6.57
C GLY A 34 -14.54 11.70 7.88
N GLY A 35 -13.84 12.83 7.84
CA GLY A 35 -13.56 13.56 9.06
C GLY A 35 -12.46 14.58 8.89
N TYR A 36 -11.82 14.90 10.00
CA TYR A 36 -10.62 15.71 10.01
C TYR A 36 -9.64 15.28 11.10
N ILE A 37 -8.37 15.49 10.82
CA ILE A 37 -7.26 15.45 11.77
C ILE A 37 -6.78 16.88 12.04
N ILE A 38 -5.99 17.06 13.10
CA ILE A 38 -5.26 18.30 13.35
C ILE A 38 -3.79 18.04 13.08
N THR A 39 -3.31 18.52 11.95
CA THR A 39 -1.90 18.41 11.54
C THR A 39 -1.29 19.80 11.44
N ASN A 40 -0.07 19.98 11.93
CA ASN A 40 0.61 21.29 11.96
C ASN A 40 -0.26 22.46 12.52
N ASN A 41 -1.03 22.19 13.58
CA ASN A 41 -1.99 23.13 14.18
C ASN A 41 -3.11 23.63 13.25
N ALA A 42 -3.36 22.93 12.13
CA ALA A 42 -4.42 23.24 11.20
C ALA A 42 -5.35 22.03 11.02
N LYS A 43 -6.59 22.32 10.64
CA LYS A 43 -7.55 21.28 10.29
C LYS A 43 -7.21 20.73 8.91
N ALA A 44 -7.11 19.42 8.79
CA ALA A 44 -7.09 18.75 7.50
C ALA A 44 -8.28 17.80 7.37
N ASN A 45 -9.17 18.09 6.42
CA ASN A 45 -10.38 17.32 6.17
C ASN A 45 -10.07 16.23 5.15
N PHE A 46 -10.70 15.06 5.31
CA PHE A 46 -10.58 13.98 4.35
C PHE A 46 -11.92 13.26 4.12
N GLY A 47 -12.05 12.67 2.95
CA GLY A 47 -13.03 11.65 2.62
C GLY A 47 -12.31 10.52 1.90
N VAL A 48 -12.47 9.28 2.36
CA VAL A 48 -11.74 8.14 1.86
C VAL A 48 -12.65 6.93 1.69
N GLY A 49 -12.46 6.21 0.59
CA GLY A 49 -13.02 4.89 0.38
C GLY A 49 -12.04 4.00 -0.35
N GLY A 50 -12.00 2.72 -0.01
CA GLY A 50 -11.15 1.75 -0.70
C GLY A 50 -11.67 0.33 -0.55
N SER A 51 -11.45 -0.50 -1.57
CA SER A 51 -11.73 -1.93 -1.51
C SER A 51 -10.82 -2.72 -2.45
N CYS A 52 -10.74 -4.03 -2.27
CA CYS A 52 -10.08 -4.93 -3.23
C CYS A 52 -10.90 -5.21 -4.50
N LYS A 53 -12.07 -4.58 -4.65
CA LYS A 53 -12.92 -4.70 -5.84
C LYS A 53 -12.39 -3.81 -6.96
N ALA A 54 -12.51 -4.24 -8.21
CA ALA A 54 -12.27 -3.38 -9.36
C ALA A 54 -13.25 -2.19 -9.40
N GLY A 55 -12.79 -1.02 -9.85
CA GLY A 55 -13.61 0.20 -9.94
C GLY A 55 -14.82 0.06 -10.87
N GLY A 56 -14.71 -0.78 -11.89
CA GLY A 56 -15.76 -1.04 -12.89
C GLY A 56 -15.86 0.00 -14.00
N ASP A 57 -15.10 1.09 -13.88
CA ASP A 57 -14.93 2.18 -14.86
C ASP A 57 -13.73 1.96 -15.80
N GLY A 58 -13.06 0.81 -15.69
CA GLY A 58 -11.83 0.51 -16.43
C GLY A 58 -10.56 1.04 -15.78
N HIS A 59 -10.67 1.68 -14.60
CA HIS A 59 -9.55 2.23 -13.85
C HIS A 59 -9.42 1.53 -12.49
N GLY A 60 -8.22 1.04 -12.19
CA GLY A 60 -7.80 0.61 -10.84
C GLY A 60 -8.81 -0.18 -10.00
N LEU A 61 -8.75 0.07 -8.68
CA LEU A 61 -9.66 -0.47 -7.68
C LEU A 61 -10.78 0.55 -7.36
N TRP A 62 -11.88 0.07 -6.79
CA TRP A 62 -12.96 0.91 -6.29
C TRP A 62 -12.48 1.70 -5.08
N GLY A 63 -12.81 2.99 -5.07
CA GLY A 63 -12.53 3.87 -3.96
C GLY A 63 -12.45 5.33 -4.40
N HIS A 64 -12.03 6.18 -3.46
CA HIS A 64 -11.72 7.58 -3.70
C HIS A 64 -10.86 8.14 -2.57
N LEU A 65 -10.23 9.30 -2.82
CA LEU A 65 -9.65 10.16 -1.80
C LEU A 65 -9.90 11.62 -2.15
N GLU A 66 -10.46 12.35 -1.20
CA GLU A 66 -10.43 13.81 -1.15
C GLU A 66 -9.71 14.24 0.12
N TYR A 67 -8.77 15.18 0.00
CA TYR A 67 -8.04 15.72 1.14
C TYR A 67 -7.85 17.23 1.01
N VAL A 68 -8.10 17.97 2.09
CA VAL A 68 -7.94 19.42 2.15
C VAL A 68 -7.30 19.82 3.47
N ASP A 69 -6.01 20.17 3.44
CA ASP A 69 -5.25 20.69 4.57
C ASP A 69 -5.24 22.22 4.58
N HIS A 70 -5.81 22.80 5.63
CA HIS A 70 -5.84 24.25 5.83
C HIS A 70 -4.51 24.85 6.35
N GLY A 71 -3.54 24.01 6.73
CA GLY A 71 -2.16 24.41 7.05
C GLY A 71 -1.32 24.61 5.78
N GLY A 72 -1.71 23.97 4.69
CA GLY A 72 -1.06 24.07 3.39
C GLY A 72 0.13 23.12 3.21
N ALA A 73 0.78 23.25 2.06
CA ALA A 73 1.96 22.46 1.69
C ALA A 73 2.91 23.33 0.86
N SER A 74 4.19 22.98 0.87
CA SER A 74 5.22 23.74 0.14
C SER A 74 6.13 22.81 -0.66
N SER A 75 6.23 23.04 -1.96
CA SER A 75 7.15 22.31 -2.84
C SER A 75 7.85 23.25 -3.82
N GLY A 76 9.11 22.97 -4.16
CA GLY A 76 9.82 23.70 -5.22
C GLY A 76 9.86 25.22 -5.06
N GLY A 77 9.82 25.74 -3.82
CA GLY A 77 9.76 27.18 -3.54
C GLY A 77 8.38 27.82 -3.65
N SER A 78 7.34 27.02 -3.89
CA SER A 78 5.93 27.44 -3.91
C SER A 78 5.20 26.90 -2.69
N SER A 79 4.29 27.69 -2.13
CA SER A 79 3.43 27.27 -1.01
C SER A 79 1.97 27.49 -1.39
N VAL A 80 1.11 26.55 -1.01
CA VAL A 80 -0.34 26.63 -1.24
C VAL A 80 -1.08 26.42 0.06
N THR A 81 -2.11 27.23 0.30
CA THR A 81 -3.01 27.10 1.43
C THR A 81 -4.44 27.44 0.98
N PRO A 82 -5.42 26.52 1.07
CA PRO A 82 -5.26 25.14 1.54
C PRO A 82 -4.52 24.26 0.51
N PHE A 83 -3.86 23.20 0.99
CA PHE A 83 -3.33 22.13 0.15
C PHE A 83 -4.44 21.12 -0.12
N LYS A 84 -4.61 20.72 -1.38
CA LYS A 84 -5.70 19.84 -1.83
C LYS A 84 -5.12 18.65 -2.57
N VAL A 85 -5.66 17.47 -2.30
CA VAL A 85 -5.34 16.23 -3.02
C VAL A 85 -6.65 15.62 -3.49
N HIS A 86 -6.76 15.41 -4.80
CA HIS A 86 -7.93 14.82 -5.45
C HIS A 86 -7.49 13.56 -6.19
N TRP A 87 -8.01 12.40 -5.79
CA TRP A 87 -7.62 11.13 -6.38
C TRP A 87 -7.93 11.06 -7.89
N THR A 88 -7.12 10.28 -8.59
CA THR A 88 -7.32 9.95 -10.02
C THR A 88 -7.55 8.45 -10.19
N THR A 89 -6.84 7.62 -9.43
CA THR A 89 -6.98 6.16 -9.49
C THR A 89 -6.54 5.54 -8.17
N ILE A 90 -7.24 4.48 -7.73
CA ILE A 90 -6.76 3.61 -6.66
C ILE A 90 -5.92 2.48 -7.26
N THR A 91 -4.66 2.39 -6.86
CA THR A 91 -3.68 1.43 -7.39
C THR A 91 -3.45 0.23 -6.48
N GLY A 92 -3.84 0.34 -5.21
CA GLY A 92 -3.67 -0.74 -4.25
C GLY A 92 -4.56 -0.61 -3.03
N TYR A 93 -4.96 -1.77 -2.51
CA TYR A 93 -5.74 -1.91 -1.30
C TYR A 93 -5.21 -3.09 -0.52
N PHE A 94 -4.70 -2.81 0.68
CA PHE A 94 -3.88 -3.72 1.47
C PHE A 94 -4.42 -3.85 2.88
N PHE A 95 -4.35 -5.07 3.42
CA PHE A 95 -4.63 -5.34 4.82
C PHE A 95 -3.32 -5.29 5.61
N CYS A 96 -3.27 -4.39 6.60
CA CYS A 96 -2.18 -4.34 7.56
C CYS A 96 -2.55 -5.20 8.77
N SER A 97 -1.70 -6.14 9.16
CA SER A 97 -1.93 -6.96 10.37
C SER A 97 -1.61 -6.22 11.68
N ASP A 98 -1.03 -5.02 11.58
CA ASP A 98 -0.73 -4.11 12.68
C ASP A 98 -1.04 -2.67 12.25
N GLU A 99 -1.29 -1.80 13.24
CA GLU A 99 -1.56 -0.37 13.00
C GLU A 99 -0.38 0.35 12.33
N SER A 100 0.84 -0.12 12.54
CA SER A 100 2.05 0.43 11.92
C SER A 100 2.20 0.05 10.43
N CYS A 101 1.35 -0.81 9.88
CA CYS A 101 1.47 -1.34 8.52
C CYS A 101 2.86 -1.89 8.19
N THR A 102 3.50 -2.57 9.15
CA THR A 102 4.80 -3.22 8.96
C THR A 102 4.66 -4.64 8.42
N THR A 103 3.54 -5.29 8.71
CA THR A 103 3.20 -6.63 8.21
C THR A 103 1.89 -6.61 7.43
N PHE A 104 1.90 -7.28 6.27
CA PHE A 104 0.76 -7.38 5.35
C PHE A 104 0.33 -8.83 5.23
N VAL A 105 -0.96 -9.09 5.41
CA VAL A 105 -1.52 -10.44 5.26
C VAL A 105 -2.74 -10.41 4.36
N ASN A 106 -3.00 -11.50 3.66
CA ASN A 106 -4.28 -11.70 2.98
C ASN A 106 -5.30 -12.16 4.04
N ALA A 107 -5.90 -11.25 4.80
CA ALA A 107 -6.85 -11.65 5.84
C ALA A 107 -8.15 -12.19 5.19
N GLN A 108 -8.52 -13.44 5.53
CA GLN A 108 -9.71 -14.12 5.01
C GLN A 108 -10.94 -14.04 5.94
N SER A 109 -10.91 -13.27 7.03
CA SER A 109 -12.01 -13.23 8.01
C SER A 109 -12.15 -11.87 8.70
N GLN A 110 -13.34 -11.63 9.28
CA GLN A 110 -13.87 -10.41 9.93
C GLN A 110 -12.89 -9.22 9.96
N PRO A 111 -13.15 -8.16 9.18
CA PRO A 111 -12.17 -7.11 9.01
C PRO A 111 -12.17 -6.21 10.26
N SER A 112 -11.06 -6.22 10.97
CA SER A 112 -10.70 -5.20 11.97
C SER A 112 -9.37 -4.53 11.57
N GLY A 113 -9.05 -3.42 12.23
CA GLY A 113 -7.74 -2.79 12.16
C GLY A 113 -7.54 -1.86 10.95
N THR A 114 -6.37 -1.95 10.32
CA THR A 114 -5.90 -0.92 9.40
C THR A 114 -5.97 -1.35 7.94
N ARG A 115 -6.40 -0.43 7.08
CA ARG A 115 -6.27 -0.54 5.62
C ARG A 115 -5.29 0.49 5.11
N LEU A 116 -4.40 0.03 4.25
CA LEU A 116 -3.54 0.90 3.48
C LEU A 116 -4.10 0.98 2.06
N ILE A 117 -4.38 2.20 1.60
CA ILE A 117 -4.96 2.48 0.29
C ILE A 117 -3.96 3.34 -0.46
N CYS A 118 -3.65 2.97 -1.70
CA CYS A 118 -2.69 3.69 -2.53
C CYS A 118 -3.35 4.17 -3.81
N GLY A 119 -2.81 5.25 -4.36
CA GLY A 119 -3.30 5.75 -5.63
C GLY A 119 -2.42 6.80 -6.27
N THR A 120 -2.96 7.33 -7.35
CA THR A 120 -2.49 8.56 -7.99
C THR A 120 -3.51 9.67 -7.74
N ALA A 121 -3.05 10.91 -7.73
CA ALA A 121 -3.90 12.08 -7.51
C ALA A 121 -3.35 13.30 -8.25
N THR A 122 -4.19 14.33 -8.31
CA THR A 122 -3.79 15.69 -8.63
C THR A 122 -3.73 16.54 -7.37
N THR A 123 -2.89 17.56 -7.37
CA THR A 123 -2.85 18.58 -6.31
C THR A 123 -3.00 19.98 -6.88
N ASN A 124 -3.14 20.97 -6.00
CA ASN A 124 -3.12 22.39 -6.37
C ASN A 124 -1.73 23.03 -6.29
N LEU A 125 -0.66 22.24 -6.10
CA LEU A 125 0.71 22.72 -6.29
C LEU A 125 1.00 22.94 -7.78
N PRO A 126 1.95 23.82 -8.14
CA PRO A 126 2.40 23.92 -9.52
C PRO A 126 3.17 22.67 -9.95
N SER A 127 3.25 22.44 -11.26
CA SER A 127 4.14 21.43 -11.86
C SER A 127 5.57 21.56 -11.31
N PRO A 128 6.24 20.44 -10.99
CA PRO A 128 5.83 19.07 -11.31
C PRO A 128 4.95 18.37 -10.26
N ASP A 129 4.53 19.08 -9.21
CA ASP A 129 3.87 18.45 -8.04
C ASP A 129 2.33 18.56 -8.09
N ASP A 130 1.80 18.97 -9.25
CA ASP A 130 0.39 18.90 -9.61
C ASP A 130 -0.06 17.46 -9.88
N ALA A 131 0.86 16.53 -10.17
CA ALA A 131 0.62 15.09 -10.31
C ALA A 131 1.42 14.27 -9.27
N VAL A 132 0.72 13.47 -8.46
CA VAL A 132 1.30 12.80 -7.29
C VAL A 132 0.87 11.33 -7.18
N ASN A 133 1.71 10.53 -6.54
CA ASN A 133 1.35 9.28 -5.90
C ASN A 133 0.96 9.55 -4.45
N TRP A 134 0.10 8.73 -3.87
CA TRP A 134 -0.27 8.84 -2.47
C TRP A 134 -0.54 7.48 -1.86
N PHE A 135 -0.47 7.42 -0.53
CA PHE A 135 -1.17 6.40 0.22
C PHE A 135 -1.80 7.00 1.47
N VAL A 136 -2.80 6.31 1.99
CA VAL A 136 -3.37 6.58 3.32
C VAL A 136 -3.37 5.33 4.15
N LYS A 137 -3.22 5.51 5.46
CA LYS A 137 -3.63 4.51 6.45
C LYS A 137 -4.96 4.95 7.03
N ALA A 138 -5.94 4.05 6.98
CA ALA A 138 -7.23 4.21 7.62
C ALA A 138 -7.38 3.09 8.64
N THR A 139 -7.33 3.45 9.92
CA THR A 139 -7.45 2.52 11.04
C THR A 139 -8.83 2.69 11.67
N ASP A 140 -9.61 1.62 11.66
CA ASP A 140 -10.84 1.50 12.45
C ASP A 140 -10.50 0.83 13.77
N ASN A 141 -10.65 1.55 14.87
CA ASN A 141 -10.27 1.09 16.22
C ASN A 141 -11.46 0.58 17.06
N ASP A 142 -12.56 0.21 16.41
CA ASP A 142 -13.79 -0.34 17.02
C ASP A 142 -14.47 0.58 18.06
N GLN A 143 -15.81 0.63 18.05
CA GLN A 143 -16.60 1.44 19.01
C GLN A 143 -16.74 0.76 20.39
N PRO A 144 -16.80 1.52 21.52
CA PRO A 144 -17.12 2.96 21.60
C PRO A 144 -15.89 3.90 21.77
N GLY A 145 -15.60 4.74 20.77
CA GLY A 145 -14.62 5.84 20.88
C GLY A 145 -14.17 6.44 19.53
N MET A 146 -13.67 7.68 19.54
CA MET A 146 -13.14 8.45 18.38
C MET A 146 -11.65 8.17 18.13
N ASN A 147 -11.21 6.92 18.29
CA ASN A 147 -9.78 6.59 18.29
C ASN A 147 -9.26 6.13 16.92
N ASP A 148 -10.07 6.28 15.88
CA ASP A 148 -9.65 5.99 14.53
C ASP A 148 -8.45 6.85 14.16
N ILE A 149 -7.58 6.30 13.33
CA ILE A 149 -6.34 6.95 12.91
C ILE A 149 -6.41 7.15 11.40
N PHE A 150 -6.04 8.36 10.97
CA PHE A 150 -5.84 8.67 9.58
C PHE A 150 -4.44 9.24 9.36
N MET A 151 -3.76 8.68 8.37
CA MET A 151 -2.48 9.19 7.88
C MET A 151 -2.57 9.32 6.37
N ILE A 152 -1.95 10.35 5.82
CA ILE A 152 -1.71 10.47 4.38
C ILE A 152 -0.24 10.77 4.14
N GLU A 153 0.33 10.12 3.12
CA GLU A 153 1.56 10.57 2.48
C GLU A 153 1.32 10.85 1.00
N VAL A 154 1.96 11.90 0.52
CA VAL A 154 1.88 12.34 -0.86
C VAL A 154 3.29 12.50 -1.40
N GLN A 155 3.53 11.90 -2.55
CA GLN A 155 4.80 11.95 -3.26
C GLN A 155 4.63 12.44 -4.70
N SER A 156 5.52 13.31 -5.20
CA SER A 156 5.49 13.66 -6.64
C SER A 156 5.76 12.45 -7.54
N GLN A 157 5.06 12.38 -8.67
CA GLN A 157 5.30 11.35 -9.69
C GLN A 157 6.63 11.55 -10.42
N HIS A 158 7.22 12.74 -10.32
CA HIS A 158 8.43 13.14 -11.03
C HIS A 158 9.70 13.10 -10.16
N GLY A 159 9.59 12.65 -8.91
CA GLY A 159 10.69 12.67 -7.95
C GLY A 159 10.25 13.28 -6.63
N ALA A 160 11.16 13.92 -5.89
CA ALA A 160 10.87 14.30 -4.51
C ALA A 160 9.93 15.51 -4.42
N PHE A 161 8.64 15.25 -4.22
CA PHE A 161 7.87 16.01 -3.23
C PHE A 161 7.43 15.03 -2.16
N THR A 162 7.45 15.40 -0.88
CA THR A 162 6.99 14.55 0.23
C THR A 162 6.27 15.38 1.28
N TYR A 163 5.01 15.07 1.47
CA TYR A 163 4.11 15.59 2.49
C TYR A 163 3.60 14.41 3.31
N SER A 164 3.57 14.53 4.64
CA SER A 164 3.09 13.48 5.54
C SER A 164 2.44 14.13 6.76
N THR A 165 1.34 13.54 7.21
CA THR A 165 0.67 13.94 8.46
C THR A 165 1.17 13.14 9.67
N GLY A 166 1.77 11.98 9.44
CA GLY A 166 1.92 10.96 10.47
C GLY A 166 0.59 10.32 10.87
N ASP A 167 0.66 9.42 11.85
CA ASP A 167 -0.49 8.72 12.41
C ASP A 167 -1.27 9.65 13.37
N ASP A 168 -2.23 10.39 12.83
CA ASP A 168 -3.04 11.33 13.60
C ASP A 168 -4.40 10.73 13.98
N PRO A 169 -4.80 10.76 15.27
CA PRO A 169 -6.15 10.43 15.68
C PRO A 169 -7.17 11.40 15.07
N LEU A 170 -8.36 10.90 14.77
CA LEU A 170 -9.45 11.76 14.29
C LEU A 170 -9.83 12.78 15.36
N ALA A 171 -9.74 14.06 14.99
CA ALA A 171 -10.26 15.14 15.81
C ALA A 171 -11.76 15.38 15.57
N GLY A 172 -12.33 14.71 14.56
CA GLY A 172 -13.77 14.54 14.34
C GLY A 172 -14.05 13.75 13.07
N GLY A 173 -15.18 13.05 13.03
CA GLY A 173 -15.53 12.14 11.93
C GLY A 173 -15.55 10.68 12.37
N ASN A 174 -15.47 9.76 11.40
CA ASN A 174 -15.46 8.31 11.65
C ASN A 174 -14.77 7.57 10.49
N ILE A 175 -14.10 6.46 10.79
CA ILE A 175 -13.68 5.45 9.82
C ILE A 175 -14.44 4.16 10.16
N GLU A 176 -14.97 3.50 9.14
CA GLU A 176 -15.71 2.25 9.27
C GLU A 176 -15.15 1.22 8.32
N LEU A 177 -14.82 0.07 8.89
CA LEU A 177 -14.41 -1.10 8.16
C LEU A 177 -15.59 -2.06 7.98
N HIS A 178 -15.99 -2.25 6.74
CA HIS A 178 -17.19 -3.00 6.41
C HIS A 178 -16.88 -4.45 6.09
N LYS A 179 -17.72 -5.35 6.58
CA LYS A 179 -17.60 -6.78 6.33
C LYS A 179 -17.58 -7.09 4.83
N PRO A 180 -16.86 -8.14 4.41
CA PRO A 180 -16.90 -8.57 3.04
C PRO A 180 -18.32 -8.80 2.53
N ASN A 181 -18.60 -8.34 1.32
CA ASN A 181 -19.85 -8.62 0.63
C ASN A 181 -19.64 -9.70 -0.46
N ASN A 182 -20.71 -10.07 -1.18
CA ASN A 182 -20.62 -11.07 -2.25
C ASN A 182 -19.80 -10.61 -3.47
N SER A 183 -19.27 -9.39 -3.47
CA SER A 183 -18.30 -8.95 -4.46
C SER A 183 -16.98 -9.65 -4.22
N THR A 184 -16.42 -10.17 -5.30
CA THR A 184 -15.11 -10.79 -5.33
C THR A 184 -14.10 -9.81 -5.88
N GLY A 185 -12.86 -9.88 -5.40
CA GLY A 185 -11.75 -9.08 -5.92
C GLY A 185 -10.42 -9.65 -5.45
N PHE A 186 -9.36 -8.87 -5.62
CA PHE A 186 -8.01 -9.30 -5.28
C PHE A 186 -7.41 -8.28 -4.33
N PHE A 187 -7.13 -8.73 -3.10
CA PHE A 187 -6.26 -7.96 -2.22
C PHE A 187 -4.92 -7.77 -2.93
N SER A 188 -4.44 -6.53 -2.97
CA SER A 188 -3.05 -6.32 -3.33
C SER A 188 -2.21 -6.96 -2.21
N GLY A 189 -1.21 -7.76 -2.59
CA GLY A 189 -0.41 -8.54 -1.65
C GLY A 189 0.44 -7.66 -0.71
N THR A 190 1.75 -7.63 -0.90
CA THR A 190 2.59 -6.64 -0.22
C THR A 190 2.66 -5.37 -1.09
N PRO A 191 2.64 -4.16 -0.49
CA PRO A 191 2.94 -2.94 -1.23
C PRO A 191 4.31 -3.01 -1.91
N THR A 192 4.37 -2.51 -3.13
CA THR A 192 5.58 -2.41 -3.96
C THR A 192 5.63 -1.03 -4.59
N SER A 193 6.79 -0.64 -5.10
CA SER A 193 6.92 0.61 -5.86
C SER A 193 6.05 0.68 -7.12
N ALA A 194 5.48 -0.45 -7.58
CA ALA A 194 4.59 -0.49 -8.74
C ALA A 194 3.13 -0.17 -8.40
N ASN A 195 2.63 -0.62 -7.24
CA ASN A 195 1.22 -0.49 -6.85
C ASN A 195 1.00 0.50 -5.70
N CYS A 196 2.07 0.89 -5.00
CA CYS A 196 2.03 1.90 -3.96
C CYS A 196 3.36 2.69 -3.91
N PRO A 197 3.66 3.52 -4.93
CA PRO A 197 4.96 4.18 -5.03
C PRO A 197 5.27 5.14 -3.87
N ALA A 198 4.24 5.81 -3.34
CA ALA A 198 4.38 6.75 -2.22
C ALA A 198 4.63 6.03 -0.89
N PHE A 199 4.24 4.76 -0.77
CA PHE A 199 4.57 3.97 0.41
C PHE A 199 5.99 3.47 0.25
N VAL A 200 6.88 4.02 1.06
CA VAL A 200 8.12 3.33 1.38
C VAL A 200 7.72 2.34 2.45
N PRO A 201 7.61 1.03 2.16
CA PRO A 201 7.49 0.08 3.25
C PRO A 201 8.65 0.38 4.17
N THR A 202 8.46 0.23 5.47
CA THR A 202 9.58 -0.24 6.26
C THR A 202 9.96 -1.62 5.72
N THR A 203 10.53 -1.69 4.51
CA THR A 203 11.77 -2.43 4.32
C THR A 203 12.53 -1.99 5.54
N ASN A 204 12.61 -2.82 6.56
CA ASN A 204 13.85 -3.35 7.13
C ASN A 204 15.10 -2.50 6.84
N SER A 205 15.01 -1.21 6.57
CA SER A 205 16.04 -0.45 5.91
C SER A 205 16.89 0.03 7.02
N CYS A 206 18.10 -0.48 7.05
CA CYS A 206 18.91 -0.42 8.23
C CYS A 206 20.30 0.06 7.82
N THR A 207 20.84 0.93 8.65
CA THR A 207 22.26 1.21 8.76
C THR A 207 22.81 0.61 10.05
N THR A 208 21.94 0.29 11.01
CA THR A 208 22.27 -0.35 12.29
C THR A 208 21.30 -1.47 12.65
N ASP A 209 21.80 -2.43 13.43
CA ASP A 209 21.04 -3.58 13.94
C ASP A 209 19.81 -3.19 14.79
N SER A 210 19.87 -2.04 15.47
CA SER A 210 18.76 -1.52 16.26
C SER A 210 17.49 -1.24 15.44
N GLN A 211 17.65 -0.93 14.15
CA GLN A 211 16.53 -0.71 13.23
C GLN A 211 15.87 -2.01 12.78
N CYS A 212 16.46 -3.16 13.13
CA CYS A 212 16.00 -4.50 12.80
C CYS A 212 15.40 -5.25 13.98
N ALA A 213 15.23 -4.58 15.13
CA ALA A 213 14.78 -5.19 16.38
C ALA A 213 13.41 -5.88 16.27
N ALA A 214 12.54 -5.43 15.36
CA ALA A 214 11.23 -6.02 15.14
C ALA A 214 11.24 -7.25 14.20
N THR A 215 12.38 -7.60 13.59
CA THR A 215 12.46 -8.61 12.52
C THR A 215 13.46 -9.73 12.83
N SER A 216 14.74 -9.40 12.94
CA SER A 216 15.86 -10.34 13.16
C SER A 216 16.91 -9.83 14.14
N GLY A 217 16.88 -8.52 14.45
CA GLY A 217 17.93 -7.84 15.20
C GLY A 217 19.22 -7.61 14.42
N SER A 218 19.31 -7.97 13.13
CA SER A 218 20.55 -7.84 12.35
C SER A 218 20.34 -7.16 11.00
N CYS A 219 21.20 -6.18 10.72
CA CYS A 219 21.20 -5.39 9.52
C CYS A 219 22.20 -5.90 8.48
N ASN A 220 21.75 -6.18 7.25
CA ASN A 220 22.63 -6.28 6.10
C ASN A 220 23.01 -4.87 5.63
N THR A 221 24.13 -4.37 6.12
CA THR A 221 24.64 -3.02 5.81
C THR A 221 25.10 -2.84 4.36
N ILE A 222 25.19 -3.92 3.57
CA ILE A 222 25.53 -3.85 2.14
C ILE A 222 24.30 -3.55 1.30
N THR A 223 23.19 -4.23 1.59
CA THR A 223 21.92 -4.01 0.89
C THR A 223 21.04 -2.97 1.57
N GLY A 224 21.43 -2.55 2.79
CA GLY A 224 20.66 -1.64 3.62
C GLY A 224 19.34 -2.25 4.07
N THR A 225 19.30 -3.56 4.35
CA THR A 225 18.07 -4.30 4.71
C THR A 225 18.28 -5.27 5.87
N CYS A 226 17.34 -5.39 6.80
CA CYS A 226 17.35 -6.34 7.90
C CYS A 226 17.27 -7.76 7.37
N CYS A 227 18.02 -8.65 7.99
CA CYS A 227 17.96 -10.06 7.68
C CYS A 227 16.58 -10.65 8.02
N PRO A 228 16.15 -11.72 7.34
CA PRO A 228 14.97 -12.48 7.73
C PRO A 228 15.05 -12.97 9.18
N THR A 229 13.90 -13.17 9.83
CA THR A 229 13.83 -13.77 11.17
C THR A 229 14.53 -15.13 11.21
N GLY A 230 15.38 -15.36 12.23
CA GLY A 230 16.21 -16.58 12.36
C GLY A 230 17.46 -16.60 11.49
N SER A 231 17.92 -15.43 11.04
CA SER A 231 19.18 -15.28 10.30
C SER A 231 19.91 -14.00 10.72
N ASN A 232 21.25 -14.07 10.70
CA ASN A 232 22.14 -12.96 11.03
C ASN A 232 22.99 -12.55 9.83
N PHE A 233 23.32 -11.26 9.75
CA PHE A 233 24.24 -10.79 8.72
C PHE A 233 25.67 -11.28 9.00
N ASN A 234 26.23 -12.04 8.07
CA ASN A 234 27.61 -12.50 8.13
C ASN A 234 28.48 -11.64 7.22
N SER A 235 29.41 -10.89 7.81
CA SER A 235 30.31 -9.98 7.10
C SER A 235 31.32 -10.70 6.20
N GLY A 236 31.66 -11.96 6.52
CA GLY A 236 32.56 -12.80 5.73
C GLY A 236 31.92 -13.30 4.43
N SER A 237 30.66 -13.76 4.51
CA SER A 237 29.89 -14.18 3.32
C SER A 237 29.16 -13.03 2.63
N ARG A 238 29.09 -11.85 3.27
CA ARG A 238 28.37 -10.66 2.81
C ARG A 238 26.88 -10.93 2.55
N GLN A 239 26.29 -11.85 3.32
CA GLN A 239 24.92 -12.34 3.17
C GLN A 239 24.30 -12.59 4.54
N CYS A 240 22.96 -12.60 4.60
CA CYS A 240 22.23 -13.13 5.75
C CYS A 240 22.34 -14.66 5.74
N VAL A 241 22.77 -15.23 6.85
CA VAL A 241 22.90 -16.68 7.02
C VAL A 241 22.00 -17.12 8.17
N PRO A 242 21.37 -18.30 8.10
CA PRO A 242 20.60 -18.84 9.22
C PRO A 242 21.45 -18.90 10.50
N ASP A 243 20.81 -18.67 11.64
CA ASP A 243 21.43 -18.79 12.96
C ASP A 243 21.99 -20.20 13.23
#